data_AF-A0A5C1YMV4-F1
#
_entry.id   AF-A0A5C1YMV4-F1
#
_cell.length_a   1.000
_cell.length_b   1.000
_cell.length_c   1.000
_cell.angle_alpha   90.00
_cell.angle_beta   90.00
_cell.angle_gamma   90.00
#
_symmetry.space_group_name_H-M   'P 1'
#
loop_
_entity.id
_entity.type
_entity.pdbx_description
1 polymer ?
#
loop_
_entity_poly.entity_id
_entity_poly.type
_entity_poly.pdbx_seq_one_letter_code
_entity_poly.pdbx_strand_id
1 'polypeptide(L)'
;MSSAPSSALWYAFDPTWYRQTYAPLHEDIVPLSDPELEDWYAAHGAPSGHSPNRYFNEEWYRLTCTSAMAGLADGTYRSGFHHYCTEGLHDCSPHMLFNERFYRSHHADLTEANLATGGYVNGYDHYLRAGDSEHRTGHPFFSPTLYLSNRPEEDPALSHLPPFHHLLHMPADLPDRIRLSRHFDPIWYQAMRPDMTHMVQCGLAPNVLQQFLTTFTAGRF
;
A
#
# COMPACT_ATOMS: atom_id res chain seq x y z
N MET A 1 -12.57 17.42 16.73
CA MET A 1 -12.01 16.25 17.41
C MET A 1 -11.44 15.36 16.31
N SER A 2 -10.16 14.99 16.37
CA SER A 2 -9.57 14.08 15.38
C SER A 2 -10.20 12.69 15.53
N SER A 3 -10.49 11.99 14.43
CA SER A 3 -11.04 10.62 14.50
C SER A 3 -9.98 9.65 14.99
N ALA A 4 -10.39 8.67 15.81
CA ALA A 4 -9.47 7.65 16.29
C ALA A 4 -8.94 6.81 15.11
N PRO A 5 -7.66 6.40 15.12
CA PRO A 5 -7.08 5.53 14.08
C PRO A 5 -7.92 4.28 13.80
N SER A 6 -8.60 3.75 14.82
CA SER A 6 -9.44 2.56 14.74
C SER A 6 -10.62 2.65 13.77
N SER A 7 -11.00 3.84 13.31
CA SER A 7 -12.07 3.99 12.31
C SER A 7 -11.57 3.95 10.85
N ALA A 8 -10.25 3.97 10.63
CA ALA A 8 -9.70 3.98 9.28
C ALA A 8 -9.73 2.59 8.62
N LEU A 9 -9.94 2.57 7.30
CA LEU A 9 -9.99 1.31 6.54
C LEU A 9 -8.69 0.50 6.61
N TRP A 10 -7.56 1.18 6.72
CA TRP A 10 -6.23 0.57 6.81
C TRP A 10 -5.89 0.06 8.23
N TYR A 11 -6.74 0.29 9.23
CA TYR A 11 -6.41 -0.03 10.62
C TYR A 11 -6.72 -1.49 11.00
N ALA A 12 -7.88 -2.00 10.60
CA ALA A 12 -8.36 -3.31 11.07
C ALA A 12 -7.53 -4.45 10.49
N PHE A 13 -7.29 -5.50 11.30
CA PHE A 13 -6.75 -6.76 10.80
C PHE A 13 -7.77 -7.42 9.85
N ASP A 14 -7.33 -7.87 8.69
CA ASP A 14 -8.18 -8.59 7.72
C ASP A 14 -7.77 -10.07 7.69
N PRO A 15 -8.42 -10.94 8.49
CA PRO A 15 -8.04 -12.34 8.58
C PRO A 15 -8.25 -13.10 7.27
N THR A 16 -9.21 -12.69 6.44
CA THR A 16 -9.48 -13.33 5.14
C THR A 16 -8.34 -13.05 4.18
N TRP A 17 -7.97 -11.78 4.02
CA TRP A 17 -6.84 -11.38 3.18
C TRP A 17 -5.52 -11.92 3.72
N TYR A 18 -5.32 -11.87 5.03
CA TYR A 18 -4.08 -12.32 5.66
C TYR A 18 -3.84 -13.81 5.42
N ARG A 19 -4.86 -14.64 5.64
CA ARG A 19 -4.78 -16.08 5.37
C ARG A 19 -4.47 -16.36 3.90
N GLN A 20 -5.14 -15.65 2.97
CA GLN A 20 -4.87 -15.81 1.54
C GLN A 20 -3.44 -15.41 1.15
N THR A 21 -2.91 -14.36 1.78
CA THR A 21 -1.60 -13.79 1.43
C THR A 21 -0.44 -14.61 2.01
N TYR A 22 -0.55 -15.04 3.27
CA TYR A 22 0.57 -15.65 3.99
C TYR A 22 0.47 -17.18 4.14
N ALA A 23 -0.66 -17.81 3.80
CA ALA A 23 -0.76 -19.28 3.83
C ALA A 23 0.31 -20.03 3.03
N PRO A 24 0.76 -19.54 1.84
CA PRO A 24 1.85 -20.20 1.12
C PRO A 24 3.20 -20.22 1.87
N LEU A 25 3.39 -19.32 2.85
CA LEU A 25 4.59 -19.22 3.67
C LEU A 25 4.43 -19.88 5.04
N HIS A 26 3.19 -19.97 5.53
CA HIS A 26 2.83 -20.44 6.86
C HIS A 26 1.58 -21.31 6.80
N GLU A 27 1.74 -22.61 6.50
CA GLU A 27 0.59 -23.53 6.43
C GLU A 27 -0.12 -23.69 7.78
N ASP A 28 0.57 -23.40 8.89
CA ASP A 28 0.08 -23.47 10.27
C ASP A 28 -1.00 -22.42 10.61
N ILE A 29 -1.09 -21.33 9.85
CA ILE A 29 -2.10 -20.29 10.07
C ILE A 29 -3.45 -20.63 9.42
N VAL A 30 -3.46 -21.53 8.43
CA VAL A 30 -4.66 -21.91 7.67
C VAL A 30 -5.80 -22.43 8.57
N PRO A 31 -5.57 -23.33 9.55
CA PRO A 31 -6.63 -23.83 10.41
C PRO A 31 -7.08 -22.86 11.52
N LEU A 32 -6.35 -21.76 11.76
CA LEU A 32 -6.68 -20.82 12.83
C LEU A 32 -8.00 -20.10 12.56
N SER A 33 -8.82 -19.98 13.60
CA SER A 33 -9.97 -19.07 13.57
C SER A 33 -9.51 -17.62 13.43
N ASP A 34 -10.41 -16.74 13.03
CA ASP A 34 -10.05 -15.33 12.78
C ASP A 34 -9.44 -14.62 14.02
N PRO A 35 -9.95 -14.80 15.26
CA PRO A 35 -9.29 -14.24 16.45
C PRO A 35 -7.92 -14.86 16.74
N GLU A 36 -7.77 -16.18 16.60
CA GLU A 36 -6.48 -16.86 16.78
C GLU A 36 -5.45 -16.41 15.75
N LEU A 37 -5.91 -16.12 14.52
CA LEU A 37 -5.06 -15.59 13.46
C LEU A 37 -4.62 -14.15 13.73
N GLU A 38 -5.49 -13.32 14.31
CA GLU A 38 -5.13 -11.97 14.75
C GLU A 38 -4.11 -11.99 15.89
N ASP A 39 -4.30 -12.88 16.88
CA ASP A 39 -3.34 -13.12 17.95
C ASP A 39 -1.99 -13.61 17.40
N TRP A 40 -2.02 -14.54 16.44
CA TRP A 40 -0.82 -15.03 15.77
C TRP A 40 -0.11 -13.91 15.00
N TYR A 41 -0.86 -13.08 14.26
CA TYR A 41 -0.31 -11.91 13.59
C TYR A 41 0.37 -10.97 14.58
N ALA A 42 -0.28 -10.62 15.68
CA ALA A 42 0.28 -9.73 16.69
C ALA A 42 1.58 -10.29 17.30
N ALA A 43 1.64 -11.60 17.54
CA ALA A 43 2.79 -12.27 18.16
C ALA A 43 3.94 -12.53 17.19
N HIS A 44 3.65 -12.93 15.94
CA HIS A 44 4.65 -13.43 14.99
C HIS A 44 4.67 -12.63 13.68
N GLY A 45 3.50 -12.35 13.11
CA GLY A 45 3.38 -11.69 11.81
C GLY A 45 3.91 -10.25 11.80
N ALA A 46 3.39 -9.41 12.69
CA ALA A 46 3.78 -8.01 12.80
C ALA A 46 5.30 -7.84 13.02
N PRO A 47 5.95 -8.53 13.98
CA PRO A 47 7.40 -8.48 14.12
C PRO A 47 8.17 -8.95 12.88
N SER A 48 7.63 -9.93 12.17
CA SER A 48 8.24 -10.51 10.96
C SER A 48 8.05 -9.65 9.71
N GLY A 49 7.34 -8.52 9.80
CA GLY A 49 7.11 -7.63 8.68
C GLY A 49 5.92 -8.01 7.79
N HIS A 50 4.94 -8.74 8.32
CA HIS A 50 3.67 -8.94 7.64
C HIS A 50 2.79 -7.70 7.75
N SER A 51 2.12 -7.33 6.66
CA SER A 51 1.02 -6.37 6.70
C SER A 51 -0.22 -6.95 7.40
N PRO A 52 -1.02 -6.13 8.12
CA PRO A 52 -2.27 -6.57 8.76
C PRO A 52 -3.44 -6.73 7.78
N ASN A 53 -3.41 -6.01 6.67
CA ASN A 53 -4.43 -5.97 5.64
C ASN A 53 -3.82 -5.46 4.32
N ARG A 54 -4.62 -5.45 3.26
CA ARG A 54 -4.23 -5.01 1.91
C ARG A 54 -3.87 -3.52 1.76
N TYR A 55 -4.28 -2.66 2.69
CA TYR A 55 -4.13 -1.21 2.57
C TYR A 55 -2.82 -0.70 3.18
N PHE A 56 -2.09 -1.54 3.90
CA PHE A 56 -0.80 -1.20 4.47
C PHE A 56 0.28 -2.08 3.86
N ASN A 57 1.41 -1.50 3.44
CA ASN A 57 2.55 -2.25 2.93
C ASN A 57 3.71 -2.17 3.93
N GLU A 58 3.81 -3.16 4.80
CA GLU A 58 4.78 -3.20 5.90
C GLU A 58 6.22 -3.24 5.39
N GLU A 59 6.52 -4.05 4.38
CA GLU A 59 7.86 -4.14 3.79
C GLU A 59 8.31 -2.77 3.25
N TRP A 60 7.48 -2.15 2.40
CA TRP A 60 7.79 -0.85 1.82
C TRP A 60 7.84 0.26 2.88
N TYR A 61 6.95 0.22 3.86
CA TYR A 61 6.92 1.20 4.94
C TYR A 61 8.22 1.19 5.74
N ARG A 62 8.72 -0.01 6.10
CA ARG A 62 10.01 -0.18 6.76
C ARG A 62 11.14 0.34 5.87
N LEU A 63 11.13 0.08 4.57
CA LEU A 63 12.19 0.55 3.68
C LEU A 63 12.25 2.08 3.54
N THR A 64 11.11 2.77 3.68
CA THR A 64 11.01 4.20 3.31
C THR A 64 10.83 5.13 4.50
N CYS A 65 10.27 4.68 5.61
CA CYS A 65 10.04 5.49 6.81
C CYS A 65 11.21 5.35 7.79
N THR A 66 12.14 6.31 7.77
CA THR A 66 13.36 6.24 8.58
C THR A 66 13.11 6.25 10.09
N SER A 67 12.08 6.95 10.56
CA SER A 67 11.69 6.96 11.99
C SER A 67 11.17 5.61 12.44
N ALA A 68 10.38 4.93 11.60
CA ALA A 68 9.93 3.57 11.88
C ALA A 68 11.11 2.61 11.99
N MET A 69 12.09 2.70 11.07
CA MET A 69 13.30 1.87 11.14
C MET A 69 14.15 2.12 12.37
N ALA A 70 14.32 3.38 12.76
CA ALA A 70 15.04 3.72 13.98
C ALA A 70 14.33 3.13 15.22
N GLY A 71 13.02 3.33 15.33
CA GLY A 71 12.24 2.80 16.45
C GLY A 71 12.02 1.28 16.43
N LEU A 72 12.19 0.61 15.29
CA LEU A 72 12.28 -0.85 15.23
C LEU A 72 13.63 -1.35 15.75
N ALA A 73 14.72 -0.65 15.41
CA ALA A 73 16.08 -1.04 15.82
C ALA A 73 16.32 -0.89 17.33
N ASP A 74 15.68 0.09 17.97
CA ASP A 74 15.76 0.29 19.43
C ASP A 74 14.65 -0.43 20.22
N GLY A 75 13.71 -1.09 19.53
CA GLY A 75 12.62 -1.86 20.13
C GLY A 75 11.43 -1.03 20.62
N THR A 76 11.36 0.27 20.30
CA THR A 76 10.20 1.13 20.59
C THR A 76 8.94 0.62 19.88
N TYR A 77 9.06 0.15 18.65
CA TYR A 77 7.96 -0.37 17.85
C TYR A 77 8.12 -1.86 17.56
N ARG A 78 7.00 -2.60 17.57
CA ARG A 78 6.97 -4.03 17.19
C ARG A 78 6.93 -4.22 15.68
N SER A 79 6.40 -3.27 14.93
CA SER A 79 6.26 -3.28 13.48
C SER A 79 6.20 -1.87 12.92
N GLY A 80 6.39 -1.72 11.61
CA GLY A 80 6.14 -0.48 10.88
C GLY A 80 4.68 -0.03 11.01
N PHE A 81 3.74 -0.96 10.98
CA PHE A 81 2.33 -0.69 11.22
C PHE A 81 2.07 -0.12 12.61
N HIS A 82 2.71 -0.66 13.66
CA HIS A 82 2.62 -0.09 15.01
C HIS A 82 3.11 1.37 15.02
N HIS A 83 4.25 1.67 14.40
CA HIS A 83 4.72 3.05 14.24
C HIS A 83 3.74 3.92 13.44
N TYR A 84 3.15 3.40 12.36
CA TYR A 84 2.19 4.16 11.57
C TYR A 84 0.97 4.56 12.40
N CYS A 85 0.43 3.65 13.20
CA CYS A 85 -0.70 3.92 14.09
C CYS A 85 -0.38 4.92 15.21
N THR A 86 0.88 5.07 15.62
CA THR A 86 1.28 5.93 16.74
C THR A 86 1.75 7.31 16.30
N GLU A 87 2.60 7.39 15.28
CA GLU A 87 3.30 8.62 14.89
C GLU A 87 3.33 8.86 13.37
N GLY A 88 3.29 7.78 12.57
CA GLY A 88 3.58 7.86 11.15
C GLY A 88 2.48 8.44 10.26
N LEU A 89 1.30 8.76 10.79
CA LEU A 89 0.10 9.11 10.00
C LEU A 89 0.26 10.31 9.07
N HIS A 90 1.13 11.26 9.43
CA HIS A 90 1.30 12.53 8.71
C HIS A 90 2.60 12.61 7.91
N ASP A 91 3.65 11.95 8.39
CA ASP A 91 5.01 12.09 7.84
C ASP A 91 5.44 10.91 6.98
N CYS A 92 4.79 9.75 7.15
CA CYS A 92 5.05 8.56 6.35
C CYS A 92 3.79 8.16 5.61
N SER A 93 3.95 7.66 4.39
CA SER A 93 2.85 7.07 3.65
C SER A 93 2.82 5.56 3.93
N PRO A 94 1.65 4.90 3.96
CA PRO A 94 1.54 3.48 4.30
C PRO A 94 1.70 2.54 3.09
N HIS A 95 1.72 3.07 1.87
CA HIS A 95 1.72 2.28 0.65
C HIS A 95 2.53 2.95 -0.47
N MET A 96 3.25 2.17 -1.28
CA MET A 96 4.16 2.67 -2.32
C MET A 96 3.51 3.47 -3.46
N LEU A 97 2.19 3.33 -3.61
CA LEU A 97 1.37 4.02 -4.61
C LEU A 97 0.45 5.09 -4.00
N PHE A 98 0.74 5.53 -2.79
CA PHE A 98 0.11 6.68 -2.17
C PHE A 98 1.19 7.57 -1.52
N ASN A 99 1.04 8.89 -1.61
CA ASN A 99 1.91 9.81 -0.88
C ASN A 99 1.07 10.90 -0.18
N GLU A 100 1.09 10.88 1.15
CA GLU A 100 0.29 11.77 2.00
C GLU A 100 0.55 13.25 1.69
N ARG A 101 1.83 13.64 1.60
CA ARG A 101 2.23 15.02 1.32
C ARG A 101 1.80 15.47 -0.08
N PHE A 102 2.02 14.63 -1.08
CA PHE A 102 1.61 14.87 -2.46
C PHE A 102 0.09 15.02 -2.54
N TYR A 103 -0.66 14.10 -1.92
CA TYR A 103 -2.11 14.11 -1.96
C TYR A 103 -2.67 15.39 -1.34
N ARG A 104 -2.22 15.76 -0.15
CA ARG A 104 -2.65 17.01 0.50
C ARG A 104 -2.23 18.26 -0.26
N SER A 105 -1.05 18.27 -0.89
CA SER A 105 -0.60 19.45 -1.65
C SER A 105 -1.32 19.64 -2.99
N HIS A 106 -1.83 18.56 -3.59
CA HIS A 106 -2.53 18.61 -4.89
C HIS A 106 -4.04 18.84 -4.76
N HIS A 107 -4.59 18.64 -3.55
CA HIS A 107 -6.02 18.77 -3.26
C HIS A 107 -6.22 19.82 -2.16
N ALA A 108 -6.35 21.08 -2.57
CA ALA A 108 -6.40 22.24 -1.66
C ALA A 108 -7.57 22.20 -0.66
N ASP A 109 -8.61 21.41 -0.96
CA ASP A 109 -9.74 21.15 -0.07
C ASP A 109 -9.39 20.22 1.10
N LEU A 110 -8.29 19.46 1.06
CA LEU A 110 -7.86 18.54 2.12
C LEU A 110 -7.08 19.23 3.24
N THR A 111 -7.67 20.30 3.77
CA THR A 111 -7.18 20.94 4.99
C THR A 111 -7.41 20.02 6.20
N GLU A 112 -6.62 20.22 7.26
CA GLU A 112 -6.79 19.47 8.51
C GLU A 112 -8.22 19.58 9.07
N ALA A 113 -8.82 20.79 8.97
CA ALA A 113 -10.18 21.03 9.40
C ALA A 113 -11.21 20.23 8.59
N ASN A 114 -11.01 20.12 7.27
CA ASN A 114 -11.91 19.38 6.40
C ASN A 114 -11.78 17.86 6.60
N LEU A 115 -10.56 17.35 6.77
CA LEU A 115 -10.34 15.94 7.13
C LEU A 115 -11.03 15.59 8.45
N ALA A 116 -10.84 16.42 9.48
CA ALA A 116 -11.49 16.22 10.77
C ALA A 116 -13.03 16.32 10.68
N THR A 117 -13.56 17.27 9.91
CA THR A 117 -15.01 17.43 9.72
C THR A 117 -15.61 16.23 8.97
N GLY A 118 -14.89 15.68 8.00
CA GLY A 118 -15.26 14.45 7.30
C GLY A 118 -15.07 13.17 8.12
N GLY A 119 -14.49 13.26 9.32
CA GLY A 119 -14.19 12.10 10.17
C GLY A 119 -13.11 11.19 9.58
N TYR A 120 -12.13 11.78 8.90
CA TYR A 120 -10.97 11.09 8.35
C TYR A 120 -9.77 11.23 9.27
N VAL A 121 -9.04 10.13 9.46
CA VAL A 121 -7.85 10.10 10.31
C VAL A 121 -6.69 10.88 9.69
N ASN A 122 -6.52 10.77 8.37
CA ASN A 122 -5.51 11.46 7.58
C ASN A 122 -5.91 11.48 6.09
N GLY A 123 -5.04 11.99 5.23
CA GLY A 123 -5.25 12.01 3.79
C GLY A 123 -5.39 10.62 3.18
N TYR A 124 -4.67 9.61 3.69
CA TYR A 124 -4.82 8.24 3.21
C TYR A 124 -6.20 7.63 3.54
N ASP A 125 -6.71 7.84 4.75
CA ASP A 125 -8.06 7.41 5.12
C ASP A 125 -9.12 8.08 4.23
N HIS A 126 -8.98 9.40 3.99
CA HIS A 126 -9.81 10.10 3.01
C HIS A 126 -9.70 9.49 1.61
N TYR A 127 -8.48 9.20 1.15
CA TYR A 127 -8.24 8.64 -0.18
C TYR A 127 -8.95 7.29 -0.35
N LEU A 128 -8.82 6.39 0.63
CA LEU A 128 -9.48 5.09 0.58
C LEU A 128 -11.01 5.19 0.67
N ARG A 129 -11.55 6.11 1.48
CA ARG A 129 -13.01 6.19 1.71
C ARG A 129 -13.77 7.03 0.68
N ALA A 130 -13.10 7.98 0.03
CA ALA A 130 -13.74 8.93 -0.90
C ALA A 130 -12.85 9.27 -2.09
N GLY A 131 -11.57 9.58 -1.86
CA GLY A 131 -10.71 10.12 -2.91
C GLY A 131 -10.53 9.20 -4.13
N ASP A 132 -10.50 7.90 -3.93
CA ASP A 132 -10.36 6.94 -5.02
C ASP A 132 -11.61 6.86 -5.91
N SER A 133 -12.81 6.86 -5.33
CA SER A 133 -14.06 6.88 -6.10
C SER A 133 -14.27 8.21 -6.83
N GLU A 134 -13.70 9.29 -6.29
CA GLU A 134 -13.59 10.59 -6.95
C GLU A 134 -12.48 10.64 -8.03
N HIS A 135 -11.78 9.54 -8.28
CA HIS A 135 -10.66 9.42 -9.23
C HIS A 135 -9.50 10.40 -8.93
N ARG A 136 -9.32 10.81 -7.67
CA ARG A 136 -8.21 11.67 -7.29
C ARG A 136 -6.89 10.92 -7.42
N THR A 137 -5.85 11.62 -7.87
CA THR A 137 -4.50 11.04 -7.93
C THR A 137 -3.85 11.14 -6.56
N GLY A 138 -3.56 9.98 -5.95
CA GLY A 138 -2.85 9.85 -4.67
C GLY A 138 -1.33 9.80 -4.78
N HIS A 139 -0.80 9.52 -5.98
CA HIS A 139 0.63 9.38 -6.24
C HIS A 139 0.97 9.59 -7.72
N PRO A 140 2.15 10.16 -8.08
CA PRO A 140 2.54 10.32 -9.49
C PRO A 140 2.61 9.00 -10.28
N PHE A 141 2.89 7.89 -9.62
CA PHE A 141 2.95 6.56 -10.25
C PHE A 141 1.62 5.79 -10.28
N PHE A 142 0.51 6.41 -9.86
CA PHE A 142 -0.83 5.84 -10.00
C PHE A 142 -1.86 6.89 -10.41
N SER A 143 -2.42 6.76 -11.61
CA SER A 143 -3.53 7.55 -12.11
C SER A 143 -4.77 6.66 -12.21
N PRO A 144 -5.83 6.92 -11.41
CA PRO A 144 -7.06 6.12 -11.44
C PRO A 144 -7.65 5.96 -12.84
N THR A 145 -7.76 7.06 -13.61
CA THR A 145 -8.29 7.05 -14.98
C THR A 145 -7.42 6.26 -15.96
N LEU A 146 -6.09 6.36 -15.84
CA LEU A 146 -5.21 5.60 -16.72
C LEU A 146 -5.23 4.12 -16.38
N TYR A 147 -5.23 3.77 -15.10
CA TYR A 147 -5.35 2.39 -14.66
C TYR A 147 -6.65 1.77 -15.19
N LEU A 148 -7.81 2.44 -15.06
CA LEU A 148 -9.08 1.93 -15.59
C LEU A 148 -9.05 1.66 -17.10
N SER A 149 -8.32 2.47 -17.89
CA SER A 149 -8.20 2.23 -19.34
C SER A 149 -7.19 1.15 -19.72
N ASN A 150 -6.32 0.73 -18.78
CA ASN A 150 -5.28 -0.27 -19.01
C ASN A 150 -5.43 -1.52 -18.13
N ARG A 151 -6.48 -1.61 -17.30
CA ARG A 151 -6.65 -2.70 -16.33
C ARG A 151 -6.76 -4.05 -17.07
N PRO A 152 -6.34 -5.15 -16.44
CA PRO A 152 -6.63 -6.49 -16.97
C PRO A 152 -8.15 -6.71 -17.12
N GLU A 153 -8.53 -7.75 -17.86
CA GLU A 153 -9.92 -8.09 -18.14
C GLU A 153 -10.80 -8.01 -16.88
N GLU A 154 -11.99 -7.44 -17.04
CA GLU A 154 -12.85 -7.10 -15.91
C GLU A 154 -13.36 -8.37 -15.21
N ASP A 155 -12.92 -8.58 -13.97
CA ASP A 155 -13.64 -9.46 -13.05
C ASP A 155 -14.93 -8.76 -12.62
N PRO A 156 -16.13 -9.29 -12.95
CA PRO A 156 -17.39 -8.68 -12.57
C PRO A 156 -17.51 -8.48 -11.05
N ALA A 157 -16.89 -9.34 -10.24
CA ALA A 157 -16.90 -9.23 -8.78
C ALA A 157 -16.15 -7.98 -8.29
N LEU A 158 -15.16 -7.50 -9.04
CA LEU A 158 -14.34 -6.33 -8.68
C LEU A 158 -14.75 -5.05 -9.41
N SER A 159 -15.65 -5.15 -10.39
CA SER A 159 -16.07 -4.03 -11.26
C SER A 159 -16.63 -2.81 -10.50
N HIS A 160 -17.24 -3.03 -9.33
CA HIS A 160 -17.82 -2.00 -8.47
C HIS A 160 -16.78 -1.27 -7.62
N LEU A 161 -15.57 -1.80 -7.50
CA LEU A 161 -14.53 -1.22 -6.67
C LEU A 161 -13.95 0.04 -7.33
N PRO A 162 -13.68 1.09 -6.54
CA PRO A 162 -12.87 2.22 -6.97
C PRO A 162 -11.49 1.77 -7.50
N PRO A 163 -10.81 2.57 -8.34
CA PRO A 163 -9.64 2.11 -9.10
C PRO A 163 -8.46 1.60 -8.27
N PHE A 164 -8.07 2.32 -7.22
CA PHE A 164 -7.02 1.91 -6.29
C PHE A 164 -7.44 0.69 -5.48
N HIS A 165 -8.68 0.65 -4.99
CA HIS A 165 -9.22 -0.54 -4.33
C HIS A 165 -9.15 -1.76 -5.24
N HIS A 166 -9.62 -1.63 -6.47
CA HIS A 166 -9.53 -2.68 -7.47
C HIS A 166 -8.09 -3.12 -7.69
N LEU A 167 -7.13 -2.19 -7.79
CA LEU A 167 -5.71 -2.53 -7.92
C LEU A 167 -5.22 -3.37 -6.74
N LEU A 168 -5.58 -3.02 -5.50
CA LEU A 168 -5.19 -3.77 -4.29
C LEU A 168 -5.87 -5.15 -4.19
N HIS A 169 -6.91 -5.41 -4.99
CA HIS A 169 -7.50 -6.74 -5.14
C HIS A 169 -6.84 -7.58 -6.23
N MET A 170 -6.04 -6.98 -7.11
CA MET A 170 -5.30 -7.72 -8.13
C MET A 170 -4.06 -8.42 -7.55
N PRO A 171 -3.59 -9.51 -8.17
CA PRO A 171 -2.28 -10.08 -7.87
C PRO A 171 -1.16 -9.04 -7.96
N ALA A 172 -0.17 -9.13 -7.07
CA ALA A 172 0.95 -8.18 -7.04
C ALA A 172 1.80 -8.23 -8.33
N ASP A 173 1.83 -9.36 -9.03
CA ASP A 173 2.56 -9.65 -10.26
C ASP A 173 1.76 -9.29 -11.52
N LEU A 174 1.03 -8.16 -11.48
CA LEU A 174 0.37 -7.62 -12.66
C LEU A 174 1.33 -7.58 -13.86
N PRO A 175 0.87 -7.99 -15.07
CA PRO A 175 1.76 -8.07 -16.21
C PRO A 175 2.41 -6.73 -16.55
N ASP A 176 3.69 -6.76 -16.97
CA ASP A 176 4.49 -5.57 -17.34
C ASP A 176 4.06 -4.88 -18.66
N ARG A 177 2.78 -4.96 -18.99
CA ARG A 177 2.07 -4.14 -19.99
C ARG A 177 1.05 -3.22 -19.36
N ILE A 178 0.64 -3.48 -18.11
CA ILE A 178 -0.36 -2.69 -17.40
C ILE A 178 0.28 -1.39 -16.93
N ARG A 179 -0.17 -0.28 -17.50
CA ARG A 179 0.36 1.04 -17.20
C ARG A 179 -0.49 1.74 -16.14
N LEU A 180 0.12 2.03 -14.98
CA LEU A 180 -0.56 2.71 -13.87
C LEU A 180 -0.50 4.24 -13.94
N SER A 181 0.52 4.81 -14.58
CA SER A 181 0.58 6.25 -14.80
C SER A 181 1.37 6.60 -16.06
N ARG A 182 1.25 7.85 -16.50
CA ARG A 182 2.09 8.40 -17.58
C ARG A 182 3.56 8.58 -17.20
N HIS A 183 3.88 8.48 -15.92
CA HIS A 183 5.23 8.68 -15.39
C HIS A 183 6.08 7.40 -15.44
N PHE A 184 5.47 6.26 -15.76
CA PHE A 184 6.18 5.00 -15.93
C PHE A 184 5.61 4.22 -17.12
N ASP A 185 6.50 3.81 -18.02
CA ASP A 185 6.19 2.92 -19.13
C ASP A 185 6.86 1.57 -18.84
N PRO A 186 6.12 0.52 -18.48
CA PRO A 186 6.72 -0.75 -18.15
C PRO A 186 7.38 -1.42 -19.38
N ILE A 187 6.87 -1.20 -20.59
CA ILE A 187 7.42 -1.79 -21.82
C ILE A 187 8.74 -1.11 -22.17
N TRP A 188 8.75 0.22 -22.15
CA TRP A 188 9.99 0.99 -22.38
C TRP A 188 11.03 0.72 -21.29
N TYR A 189 10.62 0.65 -20.03
CA TYR A 189 11.53 0.40 -18.91
C TYR A 189 12.22 -0.97 -19.04
N GLN A 190 11.48 -2.03 -19.38
CA GLN A 190 12.06 -3.36 -19.66
C GLN A 190 13.09 -3.31 -20.79
N ALA A 191 12.77 -2.60 -21.89
CA ALA A 191 13.69 -2.49 -23.03
C ALA A 191 15.00 -1.76 -22.64
N MET A 192 14.91 -0.77 -21.75
CA MET A 192 16.05 0.02 -21.31
C MET A 192 16.84 -0.61 -20.16
N ARG A 193 16.20 -1.46 -19.35
CA ARG A 193 16.78 -2.07 -18.15
C ARG A 193 16.57 -3.60 -18.10
N PRO A 194 17.19 -4.37 -19.03
CA PRO A 194 17.07 -5.83 -19.02
C PRO A 194 17.59 -6.48 -17.73
N ASP A 195 18.53 -5.83 -17.05
CA ASP A 195 19.03 -6.22 -15.73
C ASP A 195 17.90 -6.25 -14.68
N MET A 196 17.01 -5.26 -14.72
CA MET A 196 15.88 -5.15 -13.79
C MET A 196 14.77 -6.14 -14.16
N THR A 197 14.55 -6.41 -15.45
CA THR A 197 13.66 -7.47 -15.90
C THR A 197 14.10 -8.84 -15.40
N HIS A 198 15.41 -9.12 -15.40
CA HIS A 198 15.94 -10.37 -14.88
C HIS A 198 15.70 -10.52 -13.37
N MET A 199 15.71 -9.42 -12.60
CA MET A 199 15.35 -9.47 -11.17
C MET A 199 13.90 -9.92 -10.96
N VAL A 200 12.96 -9.43 -11.78
CA VAL A 200 11.54 -9.85 -11.73
C VAL A 200 11.41 -11.33 -12.09
N GLN A 201 12.10 -11.80 -13.14
CA GLN A 201 12.09 -13.20 -13.57
C GLN A 201 12.65 -14.16 -12.49
N CYS A 202 13.61 -13.70 -11.70
CA CYS A 202 14.15 -14.43 -10.55
C CYS A 202 13.29 -14.31 -9.28
N GLY A 203 12.15 -13.59 -9.34
CA GLY A 203 11.22 -13.43 -8.21
C GLY A 203 11.65 -12.42 -7.16
N LEU A 204 12.61 -11.53 -7.45
CA LEU A 204 13.07 -10.49 -6.50
C LEU A 204 12.13 -9.28 -6.41
N ALA A 205 11.22 -9.15 -7.37
CA ALA A 205 10.14 -8.18 -7.36
C ALA A 205 8.99 -8.75 -8.20
N PRO A 206 7.73 -8.43 -7.88
CA PRO A 206 6.60 -9.02 -8.57
C PRO A 206 6.41 -8.46 -9.99
N ASN A 207 6.81 -7.22 -10.24
CA ASN A 207 6.76 -6.59 -11.56
C ASN A 207 7.78 -5.43 -11.64
N VAL A 208 8.02 -4.91 -12.84
CA VAL A 208 9.06 -3.88 -13.05
C VAL A 208 8.71 -2.53 -12.43
N LEU A 209 7.43 -2.22 -12.21
CA LEU A 209 7.06 -0.99 -11.50
C LEU A 209 7.41 -1.10 -10.02
N GLN A 210 7.10 -2.21 -9.36
CA GLN A 210 7.45 -2.41 -7.95
C GLN A 210 8.97 -2.47 -7.77
N GLN A 211 9.68 -3.16 -8.66
CA GLN A 211 11.15 -3.14 -8.71
C GLN A 211 11.69 -1.72 -8.82
N PHE A 212 11.12 -0.91 -9.71
CA PHE A 212 11.49 0.48 -9.88
C PHE A 212 11.23 1.27 -8.59
N LEU A 213 10.04 1.16 -7.99
CA LEU A 213 9.65 1.92 -6.80
C LEU A 213 10.47 1.57 -5.56
N THR A 214 10.98 0.34 -5.43
CA THR A 214 11.84 -0.06 -4.30
C THR A 214 13.30 0.37 -4.47
N THR A 215 13.76 0.57 -5.71
CA THR A 215 15.12 1.03 -6.01
C THR A 215 15.20 2.53 -6.34
N PHE A 216 14.06 3.17 -6.57
CA PHE A 216 13.94 4.59 -6.85
C PHE A 216 14.15 5.41 -5.58
N THR A 217 15.27 6.13 -5.53
CA THR A 217 15.52 7.17 -4.53
C THR A 217 15.18 8.54 -5.14
N ALA A 218 14.21 9.24 -4.56
CA ALA A 218 13.68 10.53 -5.05
C ALA A 218 14.68 11.72 -4.96
N GLY A 219 15.99 11.46 -4.82
CA GLY A 219 17.04 12.46 -4.66
C GLY A 219 18.19 12.36 -5.67
N ARG A 220 18.00 11.68 -6.81
CA ARG A 220 19.04 11.51 -7.84
C ARG A 220 18.79 12.23 -9.17
N PHE A 221 17.81 13.14 -9.25
CA PHE A 221 17.65 14.07 -10.37
C PHE A 221 17.18 15.43 -9.87
#